data_AF-K0I356-F1
#
_entry.id   AF-K0I356-F1
#
_cell.length_a   1.000
_cell.length_b   1.000
_cell.length_c   1.000
_cell.angle_alpha   90.00
_cell.angle_beta   90.00
_cell.angle_gamma   90.00
#
_symmetry.space_group_name_H-M   'P 1'
#
loop_
_entity.id
_entity.type
_entity.pdbx_description
1 polymer ?
#
loop_
_entity_poly.entity_id
_entity_poly.type
_entity_poly.pdbx_seq_one_letter_code
_entity_poly.pdbx_strand_id
1 'polypeptide(L)'
;MKDLNASSSTWADTLPSQWGPELAHTEIEVPLGRSPQDPPPSLVGRAALAPERLSLWGWMREGLRAALFLAPRTGAAAPTPWQLLVLSLISAALLVGAARWQVVGPAQFSLRGWLAPMWSGLVLLWLAWWAMAPAQRAPALAGEPGSLGLSGGLAAWYVLSAWAPLGPLLVLYVLMGMAVHQPEWWSGAVASIVFWVAYGVLTVWVLAALVVVSARFIRSRVRTAVFGLAMAAVVGVGMWQFQDQPWEEDAQALADASAQSADGAPPPEPAHLTLSQGLFEDQQLLWQQQVEALAPERPGVTDVYGLLFAPYADENVFRRESSMVSALLQERFDAQGRVLHLLNHADTAQTHPWATPENLQRAIAALAARMDREHDVLVIYMTSHGARNHELAASHWPLEVPPVTPEMLRAALDEAGIRNRVIAVSACFSGGWIEPLATDSTLIMTAADATHTSYGCGRLSELTFFGRAVFHEQLRQTHSFTEAFAKAVPLIQQREVEAGKADGFSNPQIRVGPQITPVLQALEQRLQALATNATNEIPAVAADTAEPALATAAATPSAAGPTARP
;
A
#
# COMPACT_ATOMS: atom_id res chain seq x y z
N MET A 1 -9.10 75.48 -3.45
CA MET A 1 -8.30 76.61 -3.98
C MET A 1 -6.96 76.63 -3.28
N LYS A 2 -5.88 76.51 -4.06
CA LYS A 2 -4.46 76.87 -3.80
C LYS A 2 -3.65 76.09 -2.73
N ASP A 3 -2.86 75.14 -3.25
CA ASP A 3 -1.38 75.02 -3.23
C ASP A 3 -0.56 75.70 -2.12
N LEU A 4 0.46 74.96 -1.64
CA LEU A 4 1.92 75.16 -1.88
C LEU A 4 2.71 74.29 -0.85
N ASN A 5 3.49 73.27 -1.19
CA ASN A 5 4.78 73.15 -1.91
C ASN A 5 6.00 72.92 -0.97
N ALA A 6 6.66 71.76 -1.18
CA ALA A 6 8.10 71.42 -1.08
C ALA A 6 8.94 71.74 0.18
N SER A 7 9.64 70.74 0.72
CA SER A 7 11.03 70.38 0.30
C SER A 7 11.65 69.26 1.15
N SER A 8 12.62 68.60 0.55
CA SER A 8 13.42 67.44 0.94
C SER A 8 14.35 67.63 2.15
N SER A 9 14.61 66.56 2.93
CA SER A 9 15.99 66.16 3.27
C SER A 9 16.06 64.72 3.83
N THR A 10 17.00 63.99 3.24
CA THR A 10 17.60 62.71 3.64
C THR A 10 18.40 62.85 4.93
N TRP A 11 18.35 61.88 5.87
CA TRP A 11 19.52 61.49 6.69
C TRP A 11 19.41 60.04 7.16
N ALA A 12 20.49 59.30 6.88
CA ALA A 12 20.73 57.92 7.22
C ALA A 12 21.54 57.79 8.53
N ASP A 13 21.49 56.57 9.05
CA ASP A 13 22.53 55.84 9.79
C ASP A 13 22.89 56.22 11.23
N THR A 14 22.26 55.40 12.07
CA THR A 14 22.56 54.88 13.39
C THR A 14 23.93 54.18 13.53
N LEU A 15 24.60 54.56 14.63
CA LEU A 15 25.33 53.74 15.64
C LEU A 15 26.87 53.81 15.72
N PRO A 16 27.43 53.77 16.96
CA PRO A 16 28.81 54.15 17.25
C PRO A 16 29.75 52.98 17.54
N SER A 17 31.03 53.27 17.29
CA SER A 17 32.25 52.51 17.54
C SER A 17 32.50 52.13 19.00
N GLN A 18 33.01 50.92 19.24
CA GLN A 18 33.63 50.53 20.51
C GLN A 18 34.95 49.79 20.20
N TRP A 19 36.03 50.18 20.90
CA TRP A 19 37.40 49.58 20.95
C TRP A 19 38.31 49.87 19.73
N GLY A 20 39.51 50.49 19.77
CA GLY A 20 40.50 50.97 20.75
C GLY A 20 41.75 51.47 19.94
N PRO A 21 42.82 52.04 20.54
CA PRO A 21 43.49 53.25 20.01
C PRO A 21 44.63 53.07 18.99
N GLU A 22 44.83 54.17 18.25
CA GLU A 22 45.95 54.57 17.40
C GLU A 22 47.34 54.14 17.87
N LEU A 23 48.11 53.55 16.96
CA LEU A 23 49.56 53.71 16.91
C LEU A 23 49.93 54.35 15.57
N ALA A 24 50.61 55.48 15.72
CA ALA A 24 50.94 56.42 14.67
C ALA A 24 52.22 56.03 13.91
N HIS A 25 52.32 56.63 12.72
CA HIS A 25 53.53 56.87 11.92
C HIS A 25 54.19 55.67 11.24
N THR A 26 53.93 55.49 9.94
CA THR A 26 55.02 55.42 8.95
C THR A 26 54.51 55.87 7.58
N GLU A 27 55.20 56.85 7.00
CA GLU A 27 54.94 57.44 5.68
C GLU A 27 55.01 56.40 4.56
N ILE A 28 54.09 56.50 3.60
CA ILE A 28 54.13 55.76 2.34
C ILE A 28 54.92 56.62 1.34
N GLU A 29 56.17 56.26 1.09
CA GLU A 29 56.91 56.75 -0.09
C GLU A 29 56.46 55.99 -1.34
N VAL A 30 55.93 56.74 -2.31
CA VAL A 30 55.63 56.26 -3.66
C VAL A 30 56.76 56.71 -4.59
N PRO A 31 57.54 55.81 -5.20
CA PRO A 31 58.42 56.18 -6.30
C PRO A 31 57.72 55.94 -7.63
N LEU A 32 57.37 57.04 -8.31
CA LEU A 32 57.03 57.06 -9.72
C LEU A 32 58.30 56.91 -10.58
N GLY A 33 58.28 55.94 -11.50
CA GLY A 33 58.90 56.08 -12.82
C GLY A 33 60.15 55.25 -13.13
N ARG A 34 59.97 54.18 -13.90
CA ARG A 34 60.83 53.82 -15.06
C ARG A 34 60.14 52.78 -15.96
N SER A 35 60.02 53.13 -17.25
CA SER A 35 59.61 52.23 -18.36
C SER A 35 60.88 51.68 -19.08
N PRO A 36 60.79 50.88 -20.18
CA PRO A 36 60.85 49.42 -20.13
C PRO A 36 61.88 48.84 -21.12
N GLN A 37 62.87 48.04 -20.71
CA GLN A 37 63.67 47.22 -21.64
C GLN A 37 64.15 45.90 -21.01
N ASP A 38 63.78 44.82 -21.71
CA ASP A 38 64.24 43.42 -21.74
C ASP A 38 64.36 42.55 -20.47
N PRO A 39 63.82 41.31 -20.47
CA PRO A 39 63.79 40.44 -19.30
C PRO A 39 65.08 39.60 -19.16
N PRO A 40 65.56 39.32 -17.93
CA PRO A 40 66.50 38.23 -17.68
C PRO A 40 65.77 36.87 -17.65
N PRO A 41 66.46 35.74 -17.93
CA PRO A 41 65.83 34.49 -18.30
C PRO A 41 65.31 33.67 -17.10
N SER A 42 64.21 32.96 -17.35
CA SER A 42 63.76 31.74 -16.67
C SER A 42 63.57 31.79 -15.15
N LEU A 43 62.39 32.24 -14.72
CA LEU A 43 61.61 31.45 -13.77
C LEU A 43 60.42 30.92 -14.56
N VAL A 44 60.51 29.65 -14.96
CA VAL A 44 59.37 28.88 -15.47
C VAL A 44 58.25 29.05 -14.45
N GLY A 45 57.28 29.90 -14.80
CA GLY A 45 56.06 30.02 -14.04
C GLY A 45 55.50 28.62 -13.89
N ARG A 46 55.38 28.16 -12.65
CA ARG A 46 54.44 27.09 -12.33
C ARG A 46 53.09 27.60 -12.79
N ALA A 47 52.69 27.22 -14.00
CA ALA A 47 51.31 27.28 -14.41
C ALA A 47 50.52 26.64 -13.26
N ALA A 48 49.65 27.42 -12.63
CA ALA A 48 48.65 26.88 -11.74
C ALA A 48 47.90 25.81 -12.55
N LEU A 49 48.20 24.54 -12.29
CA LEU A 49 47.58 23.42 -12.98
C LEU A 49 46.07 23.60 -12.79
N ALA A 50 45.36 23.87 -13.90
CA ALA A 50 43.91 23.88 -13.88
C ALA A 50 43.44 22.55 -13.26
N PRO A 51 42.40 22.55 -12.41
CA PRO A 51 41.90 21.32 -11.82
C PRO A 51 41.59 20.34 -12.96
N GLU A 52 42.20 19.15 -12.95
CA GLU A 52 41.91 18.10 -13.91
C GLU A 52 40.40 17.87 -13.92
N ARG A 53 39.75 18.08 -15.06
CA ARG A 53 38.31 17.85 -15.21
C ARG A 53 38.09 16.51 -15.88
N LEU A 54 37.43 15.60 -15.17
CA LEU A 54 36.91 14.37 -15.75
C LEU A 54 35.60 14.65 -16.48
N SER A 55 35.36 13.93 -17.57
CA SER A 55 34.04 13.89 -18.22
C SER A 55 33.05 13.07 -17.38
N LEU A 56 31.74 13.18 -17.70
CA LEU A 56 30.70 12.34 -17.08
C LEU A 56 31.03 10.85 -17.21
N TRP A 57 31.38 10.41 -18.42
CA TRP A 57 31.80 9.03 -18.69
C TRP A 57 33.06 8.63 -17.90
N GLY A 58 34.00 9.56 -17.70
CA GLY A 58 35.16 9.35 -16.85
C GLY A 58 34.74 9.00 -15.43
N TRP A 59 33.87 9.78 -14.81
CA TRP A 59 33.36 9.50 -13.46
C TRP A 59 32.64 8.15 -13.36
N MET A 60 31.77 7.83 -14.33
CA MET A 60 31.06 6.55 -14.38
C MET A 60 32.05 5.37 -14.43
N ARG A 61 33.04 5.43 -15.32
CA ARG A 61 34.04 4.38 -15.49
C ARG A 61 34.91 4.22 -14.26
N GLU A 62 35.34 5.31 -13.64
CA GLU A 62 36.16 5.24 -12.42
C GLU A 62 35.34 4.75 -11.20
N GLY A 63 34.03 5.04 -11.15
CA GLY A 63 33.11 4.45 -10.17
C GLY A 63 32.97 2.93 -10.35
N LEU A 64 32.68 2.47 -11.58
CA LEU A 64 32.61 1.03 -11.89
C LEU A 64 33.94 0.31 -11.68
N ARG A 65 35.06 0.98 -11.95
CA ARG A 65 36.40 0.47 -11.62
C ARG A 65 36.54 0.26 -10.11
N ALA A 66 36.04 1.19 -9.30
CA ALA A 66 36.07 1.07 -7.85
C ALA A 66 35.17 -0.06 -7.31
N ALA A 67 34.13 -0.46 -8.05
CA ALA A 67 33.33 -1.66 -7.76
C ALA A 67 34.21 -2.92 -7.71
N LEU A 68 35.24 -2.99 -8.57
CA LEU A 68 36.21 -4.09 -8.61
C LEU A 68 37.37 -3.92 -7.62
N PHE A 69 37.21 -3.06 -6.61
CA PHE A 69 38.22 -2.68 -5.61
C PHE A 69 39.48 -2.01 -6.18
N LEU A 70 39.51 -1.73 -7.49
CA LEU A 70 40.62 -1.07 -8.17
C LEU A 70 40.64 0.43 -7.80
N ALA A 71 41.84 1.00 -7.70
CA ALA A 71 41.96 2.43 -7.41
C ALA A 71 41.38 3.28 -8.56
N PRO A 72 40.41 4.18 -8.28
CA PRO A 72 39.88 5.10 -9.27
C PRO A 72 40.95 6.14 -9.62
N ARG A 73 41.08 6.45 -10.91
CA ARG A 73 42.11 7.35 -11.44
C ARG A 73 41.57 8.77 -11.58
N THR A 74 41.07 9.34 -10.49
CA THR A 74 40.45 10.67 -10.53
C THR A 74 41.37 11.81 -10.11
N GLY A 75 42.57 11.52 -9.59
CA GLY A 75 43.54 12.54 -9.20
C GLY A 75 42.94 13.59 -8.27
N ALA A 76 43.18 14.87 -8.56
CA ALA A 76 42.61 16.00 -7.84
C ALA A 76 41.24 16.47 -8.35
N ALA A 77 40.65 15.76 -9.33
CA ALA A 77 39.41 16.17 -9.98
C ALA A 77 38.23 16.21 -9.01
N ALA A 78 37.44 17.29 -9.08
CA ALA A 78 36.15 17.41 -8.41
C ALA A 78 35.04 17.52 -9.47
N PRO A 79 33.90 16.83 -9.29
CA PRO A 79 32.78 16.98 -10.20
C PRO A 79 32.20 18.40 -10.09
N THR A 80 31.80 18.99 -11.21
CA THR A 80 31.02 20.24 -11.17
C THR A 80 29.63 19.97 -10.57
N PRO A 81 28.92 21.00 -10.05
CA PRO A 81 27.56 20.81 -9.53
C PRO A 81 26.62 20.13 -10.54
N TRP A 82 26.75 20.47 -11.82
CA TRP A 82 26.01 19.82 -12.91
C TRP A 82 26.39 18.35 -13.09
N GLN A 83 27.69 18.02 -13.05
CA GLN A 83 28.14 16.63 -13.14
C GLN A 83 27.64 15.81 -11.97
N LEU A 84 27.68 16.36 -10.76
CA LEU A 84 27.16 15.70 -9.55
C LEU A 84 25.67 15.41 -9.71
N LEU A 85 24.86 16.39 -10.13
CA LEU A 85 23.43 16.21 -10.35
C LEU A 85 23.15 15.11 -11.38
N VAL A 86 23.74 15.22 -12.57
CA VAL A 86 23.52 14.27 -13.67
C VAL A 86 23.94 12.85 -13.30
N LEU A 87 25.12 12.68 -12.68
CA LEU A 87 25.62 11.36 -12.28
C LEU A 87 24.77 10.73 -11.18
N SER A 88 24.22 11.53 -10.29
CA SER A 88 23.31 11.06 -9.22
C SER A 88 21.97 10.62 -9.82
N LEU A 89 21.39 11.45 -10.68
CA LEU A 89 20.12 11.15 -11.35
C LEU A 89 20.20 9.90 -12.22
N ILE A 90 21.29 9.72 -12.98
CA ILE A 90 21.48 8.50 -13.78
C ILE A 90 21.58 7.26 -12.89
N SER A 91 22.36 7.31 -11.81
CA SER A 91 22.47 6.16 -10.90
C SER A 91 21.14 5.82 -10.23
N ALA A 92 20.38 6.84 -9.81
CA ALA A 92 19.07 6.67 -9.21
C ALA A 92 18.05 6.12 -10.22
N ALA A 93 18.03 6.64 -11.45
CA ALA A 93 17.14 6.18 -12.51
C ALA A 93 17.38 4.70 -12.87
N LEU A 94 18.65 4.25 -12.89
CA LEU A 94 18.98 2.84 -13.11
C LEU A 94 18.45 1.93 -12.00
N LEU A 95 18.60 2.35 -10.73
CA LEU A 95 18.07 1.58 -9.60
C LEU A 95 16.54 1.57 -9.55
N VAL A 96 15.90 2.72 -9.80
CA VAL A 96 14.43 2.82 -9.89
C VAL A 96 13.90 1.97 -11.06
N GLY A 97 14.59 1.97 -12.20
CA GLY A 97 14.24 1.11 -13.34
C GLY A 97 14.39 -0.38 -13.03
N ALA A 98 15.46 -0.77 -12.33
CA ALA A 98 15.66 -2.14 -11.88
C ALA A 98 14.60 -2.57 -10.84
N ALA A 99 14.21 -1.67 -9.93
CA ALA A 99 13.14 -1.90 -8.97
C ALA A 99 11.78 -2.12 -9.67
N ARG A 100 11.48 -1.38 -10.75
CA ARG A 100 10.25 -1.58 -11.54
C ARG A 100 10.13 -3.01 -12.07
N TRP A 101 11.24 -3.59 -12.49
CA TRP A 101 11.26 -4.94 -13.05
C TRP A 101 10.96 -6.02 -12.02
N GLN A 102 11.21 -5.77 -10.73
CA GLN A 102 10.88 -6.72 -9.67
C GLN A 102 9.37 -6.86 -9.44
N VAL A 103 8.59 -5.86 -9.83
CA VAL A 103 7.13 -5.87 -9.72
C VAL A 103 6.52 -6.54 -10.96
N VAL A 104 5.83 -7.65 -10.76
CA VAL A 104 5.14 -8.39 -11.84
C VAL A 104 3.82 -7.69 -12.15
N GLY A 105 3.59 -7.39 -13.43
CA GLY A 105 2.35 -6.74 -13.85
C GLY A 105 2.39 -5.22 -13.72
N PRO A 106 1.22 -4.55 -13.65
CA PRO A 106 1.15 -3.11 -13.53
C PRO A 106 1.66 -2.66 -12.14
N ALA A 107 2.32 -1.50 -12.09
CA ALA A 107 2.99 -1.02 -10.89
C ALA A 107 2.76 0.48 -10.70
N GLN A 108 2.55 0.88 -9.46
CA GLN A 108 2.40 2.27 -9.06
C GLN A 108 3.71 2.81 -8.46
N PHE A 109 4.04 4.07 -8.74
CA PHE A 109 5.24 4.70 -8.19
C PHE A 109 4.94 5.26 -6.80
N SER A 110 5.64 4.76 -5.78
CA SER A 110 5.52 5.21 -4.40
C SER A 110 6.56 6.29 -4.11
N LEU A 111 6.12 7.55 -4.05
CA LEU A 111 7.02 8.67 -3.71
C LEU A 111 7.63 8.48 -2.31
N ARG A 112 6.83 7.96 -1.37
CA ARG A 112 7.29 7.62 -0.02
C ARG A 112 8.37 6.53 -0.07
N GLY A 113 8.12 5.42 -0.77
CA GLY A 113 9.09 4.34 -0.89
C GLY A 113 10.39 4.75 -1.59
N TRP A 114 10.33 5.70 -2.53
CA TRP A 114 11.53 6.26 -3.15
C TRP A 114 12.32 7.21 -2.24
N LEU A 115 11.63 8.05 -1.45
CA LEU A 115 12.28 9.02 -0.56
C LEU A 115 12.75 8.40 0.76
N ALA A 116 12.09 7.36 1.26
CA ALA A 116 12.38 6.76 2.56
C ALA A 116 13.85 6.35 2.69
N PRO A 117 14.51 5.68 1.72
CA PRO A 117 15.93 5.32 1.86
C PRO A 117 16.89 6.52 1.90
N MET A 118 16.48 7.72 1.49
CA MET A 118 17.37 8.89 1.37
C MET A 118 17.92 9.39 2.72
N TRP A 119 17.24 9.13 3.84
CA TRP A 119 17.75 9.52 5.17
C TRP A 119 19.11 8.88 5.44
N SER A 120 19.30 7.63 5.01
CA SER A 120 20.55 6.89 5.21
C SER A 120 21.70 7.56 4.46
N GLY A 121 21.45 8.04 3.24
CA GLY A 121 22.41 8.79 2.44
C GLY A 121 22.86 10.08 3.11
N LEU A 122 21.94 10.83 3.73
CA LEU A 122 22.27 12.05 4.48
C LEU A 122 23.16 11.76 5.70
N VAL A 123 22.84 10.70 6.46
CA VAL A 123 23.66 10.27 7.60
C VAL A 123 25.05 9.81 7.14
N LEU A 124 25.13 9.04 6.05
CA LEU A 124 26.40 8.59 5.50
C LEU A 124 27.25 9.75 4.97
N LEU A 125 26.64 10.75 4.33
CA LEU A 125 27.32 11.98 3.90
C LEU A 125 27.95 12.71 5.09
N TRP A 126 27.20 12.84 6.19
CA TRP A 126 27.69 13.47 7.42
C TRP A 126 28.84 12.67 8.07
N LEU A 127 28.69 11.35 8.17
CA LEU A 127 29.74 10.46 8.70
C LEU A 127 31.00 10.50 7.83
N ALA A 128 30.84 10.52 6.51
CA ALA A 128 31.93 10.61 5.56
C ALA A 128 32.67 11.95 5.69
N TRP A 129 31.93 13.05 5.80
CA TRP A 129 32.49 14.38 6.07
C TRP A 129 33.31 14.39 7.37
N TRP A 130 32.76 13.86 8.47
CA TRP A 130 33.48 13.74 9.75
C TRP A 130 34.74 12.89 9.62
N ALA A 131 34.65 11.74 8.96
CA ALA A 131 35.77 10.82 8.80
C ALA A 131 36.91 11.43 7.97
N MET A 132 36.57 12.21 6.93
CA MET A 132 37.52 12.87 6.04
C MET A 132 38.10 14.19 6.58
N ALA A 133 37.50 14.80 7.61
CA ALA A 133 37.89 16.13 8.10
C ALA A 133 39.41 16.32 8.36
N PRO A 134 40.18 15.36 8.91
CA PRO A 134 41.63 15.53 9.10
C PRO A 134 42.40 15.50 7.79
N ALA A 135 42.01 14.64 6.85
CA ALA A 135 42.65 14.53 5.54
C ALA A 135 42.40 15.80 4.68
N GLN A 136 41.26 16.47 4.89
CA GLN A 136 40.94 17.74 4.25
C GLN A 136 41.66 18.95 4.86
N ARG A 137 42.08 18.87 6.14
CA ARG A 137 42.77 19.95 6.87
C ARG A 137 44.30 19.86 6.79
N ALA A 138 44.86 18.73 6.36
CA ALA A 138 46.30 18.56 6.22
C ALA A 138 46.82 19.43 5.04
N PRO A 139 47.84 20.29 5.25
CA PRO A 139 48.43 21.04 4.16
C PRO A 139 49.03 20.09 3.13
N ALA A 140 48.79 20.35 1.84
CA ALA A 140 49.38 19.58 0.75
C ALA A 140 50.90 19.74 0.81
N LEU A 141 51.59 18.79 1.44
CA LEU A 141 53.05 18.72 1.44
C LEU A 141 53.49 18.49 -0.01
N ALA A 142 53.88 19.58 -0.68
CA ALA A 142 54.49 19.55 -2.00
C ALA A 142 55.83 18.83 -1.89
N GLY A 143 55.98 17.64 -2.49
CA GLY A 143 57.32 17.06 -2.62
C GLY A 143 57.49 15.57 -2.93
N GLU A 144 56.48 14.72 -2.85
CA GLU A 144 56.67 13.28 -3.14
C GLU A 144 56.09 12.92 -4.53
N PRO A 145 56.92 12.60 -5.55
CA PRO A 145 56.46 12.11 -6.85
C PRO A 145 55.92 10.68 -6.68
N GLY A 146 54.65 10.58 -6.30
CA GLY A 146 53.98 9.31 -6.03
C GLY A 146 52.70 9.43 -5.20
N SER A 147 52.50 10.55 -4.49
CA SER A 147 51.25 10.79 -3.75
C SER A 147 50.14 11.32 -4.70
N LEU A 148 49.64 10.45 -5.58
CA LEU A 148 48.39 10.63 -6.36
C LEU A 148 47.17 10.59 -5.42
N GLY A 149 47.16 11.47 -4.42
CA GLY A 149 46.12 11.51 -3.40
C GLY A 149 44.84 12.13 -3.97
N LEU A 150 43.78 11.32 -4.04
CA LEU A 150 42.41 11.76 -4.33
C LEU A 150 42.06 13.00 -3.50
N SER A 151 41.97 14.17 -4.12
CA SER A 151 41.70 15.46 -3.44
C SER A 151 40.40 16.13 -3.89
N GLY A 152 39.57 15.45 -4.67
CA GLY A 152 38.27 15.94 -5.15
C GLY A 152 37.19 16.15 -4.08
N GLY A 153 37.55 16.02 -2.79
CA GLY A 153 36.68 16.29 -1.65
C GLY A 153 35.47 15.36 -1.51
N LEU A 154 34.51 15.80 -0.69
CA LEU A 154 33.27 15.07 -0.40
C LEU A 154 32.42 14.83 -1.67
N ALA A 155 32.46 15.73 -2.64
CA ALA A 155 31.71 15.63 -3.90
C ALA A 155 32.20 14.48 -4.78
N ALA A 156 33.53 14.34 -4.94
CA ALA A 156 34.11 13.21 -5.66
C ALA A 156 33.85 11.88 -4.94
N TRP A 157 33.93 11.88 -3.60
CA TRP A 157 33.59 10.71 -2.80
C TRP A 157 32.12 10.29 -3.01
N TYR A 158 31.19 11.23 -2.99
CA TYR A 158 29.75 10.95 -3.17
C TYR A 158 29.47 10.34 -4.54
N VAL A 159 29.99 10.94 -5.61
CA VAL A 159 29.83 10.40 -6.98
C VAL A 159 30.40 8.99 -7.10
N LEU A 160 31.61 8.75 -6.57
CA LEU A 160 32.20 7.41 -6.61
C LEU A 160 31.43 6.41 -5.74
N SER A 161 30.88 6.85 -4.61
CA SER A 161 30.09 6.00 -3.71
C SER A 161 28.68 5.70 -4.25
N ALA A 162 28.14 6.53 -5.14
CA ALA A 162 26.91 6.23 -5.87
C ALA A 162 27.13 5.21 -7.00
N TRP A 163 28.31 5.25 -7.65
CA TRP A 163 28.61 4.41 -8.82
C TRP A 163 29.34 3.11 -8.51
N ALA A 164 30.17 3.05 -7.46
CA ALA A 164 30.89 1.85 -7.06
C ALA A 164 29.99 0.66 -6.68
N PRO A 165 28.91 0.82 -5.90
CA PRO A 165 28.02 -0.29 -5.59
C PRO A 165 27.03 -0.60 -6.71
N LEU A 166 26.91 0.26 -7.73
CA LEU A 166 25.83 0.20 -8.73
C LEU A 166 25.79 -1.13 -9.48
N GLY A 167 26.94 -1.64 -9.92
CA GLY A 167 27.00 -2.93 -10.63
C GLY A 167 26.49 -4.10 -9.77
N PRO A 168 27.10 -4.38 -8.61
CA PRO A 168 26.62 -5.41 -7.68
C PRO A 168 25.17 -5.21 -7.23
N LEU A 169 24.72 -3.97 -7.00
CA LEU A 169 23.32 -3.67 -6.70
C LEU A 169 22.40 -4.07 -7.85
N LEU A 170 22.69 -3.68 -9.10
CA LEU A 170 21.87 -4.07 -10.24
C LEU A 170 21.78 -5.59 -10.38
N VAL A 171 22.88 -6.32 -10.13
CA VAL A 171 22.87 -7.80 -10.12
C VAL A 171 22.02 -8.35 -8.97
N LEU A 172 22.07 -7.74 -7.79
CA LEU A 172 21.20 -8.10 -6.66
C LEU A 172 19.72 -7.89 -7.01
N TYR A 173 19.41 -6.76 -7.66
CA TYR A 173 18.06 -6.48 -8.12
C TYR A 173 17.60 -7.50 -9.17
N VAL A 174 18.50 -7.93 -10.06
CA VAL A 174 18.21 -8.97 -11.04
C VAL A 174 17.96 -10.32 -10.36
N LEU A 175 18.79 -10.70 -9.38
CA LEU A 175 18.61 -11.93 -8.61
C LEU A 175 17.24 -11.96 -7.90
N MET A 176 16.88 -10.86 -7.23
CA MET A 176 15.58 -10.73 -6.56
C MET A 176 14.43 -10.77 -7.56
N GLY A 177 14.52 -10.06 -8.69
CA GLY A 177 13.50 -10.09 -9.73
C GLY A 177 13.33 -11.49 -10.34
N MET A 178 14.42 -12.22 -10.59
CA MET A 178 14.33 -13.61 -11.05
C MET A 178 13.60 -14.51 -10.05
N ALA A 179 13.76 -14.28 -8.74
CA ALA A 179 13.04 -15.04 -7.73
C ALA A 179 11.54 -14.74 -7.73
N VAL A 180 11.15 -13.50 -8.03
CA VAL A 180 9.73 -13.12 -8.15
C VAL A 180 9.10 -13.65 -9.46
N HIS A 181 9.79 -13.52 -10.59
CA HIS A 181 9.26 -13.92 -11.90
C HIS A 181 9.30 -15.44 -12.15
N GLN A 182 10.18 -16.18 -11.48
CA GLN A 182 10.37 -17.62 -11.66
C GLN A 182 10.51 -18.34 -10.31
N PRO A 183 9.46 -18.35 -9.46
CA PRO A 183 9.53 -18.91 -8.11
C PRO A 183 9.88 -20.40 -8.10
N GLU A 184 9.47 -21.14 -9.14
CA GLU A 184 9.76 -22.57 -9.31
C GLU A 184 11.25 -22.90 -9.36
N TRP A 185 12.10 -21.99 -9.83
CA TRP A 185 13.54 -22.22 -9.90
C TRP A 185 14.22 -22.14 -8.52
N TRP A 186 13.53 -21.58 -7.53
CA TRP A 186 14.07 -21.29 -6.20
C TRP A 186 13.38 -22.06 -5.07
N SER A 187 12.39 -22.92 -5.38
CA SER A 187 11.57 -23.66 -4.43
C SER A 187 12.29 -24.83 -3.72
N GLY A 188 13.43 -25.29 -4.25
CA GLY A 188 14.23 -26.37 -3.67
C GLY A 188 15.20 -25.91 -2.58
N ALA A 189 15.49 -26.76 -1.59
CA ALA A 189 16.40 -26.44 -0.48
C ALA A 189 17.80 -25.99 -0.94
N VAL A 190 18.36 -26.65 -1.96
CA VAL A 190 19.67 -26.27 -2.54
C VAL A 190 19.58 -24.93 -3.27
N ALA A 191 18.52 -24.69 -4.05
CA ALA A 191 18.32 -23.44 -4.78
C ALA A 191 18.13 -22.25 -3.82
N SER A 192 17.40 -22.45 -2.73
CA SER A 192 17.25 -21.46 -1.66
C SER A 192 18.60 -21.12 -1.00
N ILE A 193 19.44 -22.13 -0.68
CA ILE A 193 20.78 -21.89 -0.14
C ILE A 193 21.63 -21.09 -1.14
N VAL A 194 21.61 -21.47 -2.42
CA VAL A 194 22.34 -20.76 -3.49
C VAL A 194 21.88 -19.31 -3.59
N PHE A 195 20.57 -19.05 -3.51
CA PHE A 195 20.01 -17.70 -3.50
C PHE A 195 20.57 -16.87 -2.34
N TRP A 196 20.47 -17.37 -1.11
CA TRP A 196 20.93 -16.65 0.08
C TRP A 196 22.44 -16.44 0.11
N VAL A 197 23.22 -17.41 -0.37
CA VAL A 197 24.67 -17.25 -0.53
C VAL A 197 24.99 -16.18 -1.57
N ALA A 198 24.33 -16.20 -2.74
CA ALA A 198 24.52 -15.18 -3.77
C ALA A 198 24.13 -13.77 -3.27
N TYR A 199 22.97 -13.66 -2.62
CA TYR A 199 22.48 -12.44 -1.99
C TYR A 199 23.49 -11.90 -0.96
N GLY A 200 23.97 -12.77 -0.07
CA GLY A 200 24.95 -12.43 0.96
C GLY A 200 26.28 -11.97 0.37
N VAL A 201 26.81 -12.68 -0.63
CA VAL A 201 28.07 -12.31 -1.32
C VAL A 201 27.93 -10.95 -2.01
N LEU A 202 26.83 -10.70 -2.74
CA LEU A 202 26.59 -9.43 -3.40
C LEU A 202 26.43 -8.28 -2.40
N THR A 203 25.75 -8.53 -1.28
CA THR A 203 25.59 -7.54 -0.20
C THR A 203 26.94 -7.18 0.43
N VAL A 204 27.75 -8.19 0.75
CA VAL A 204 29.11 -7.98 1.27
C VAL A 204 29.98 -7.24 0.25
N TRP A 205 29.83 -7.53 -1.05
CA TRP A 205 30.53 -6.81 -2.11
C TRP A 205 30.15 -5.33 -2.11
N VAL A 206 28.86 -4.99 -2.10
CA VAL A 206 28.37 -3.61 -2.03
C VAL A 206 28.99 -2.86 -0.85
N LEU A 207 28.91 -3.44 0.35
CA LEU A 207 29.46 -2.83 1.57
C LEU A 207 30.98 -2.68 1.48
N ALA A 208 31.69 -3.72 1.01
CA ALA A 208 33.13 -3.68 0.85
C ALA A 208 33.55 -2.61 -0.17
N ALA A 209 32.85 -2.45 -1.29
CA ALA A 209 33.16 -1.46 -2.31
C ALA A 209 33.03 -0.03 -1.72
N LEU A 210 31.98 0.22 -0.95
CA LEU A 210 31.77 1.49 -0.25
C LEU A 210 32.86 1.76 0.80
N VAL A 211 33.24 0.78 1.62
CA VAL A 211 34.34 0.93 2.58
C VAL A 211 35.66 1.20 1.87
N VAL A 212 35.95 0.45 0.80
CA VAL A 212 37.22 0.53 0.05
C VAL A 212 37.34 1.85 -0.73
N VAL A 213 36.25 2.39 -1.26
CA VAL A 213 36.21 3.76 -1.80
C VAL A 213 36.45 4.77 -0.69
N SER A 214 35.69 4.68 0.41
CA SER A 214 35.75 5.63 1.53
C SER A 214 37.12 5.66 2.21
N ALA A 215 37.77 4.50 2.38
CA ALA A 215 39.11 4.36 2.96
C ALA A 215 40.15 5.23 2.26
N ARG A 216 40.04 5.37 0.93
CA ARG A 216 40.99 6.14 0.13
C ARG A 216 40.89 7.64 0.35
N PHE A 217 39.70 8.13 0.71
CA PHE A 217 39.48 9.54 1.06
C PHE A 217 39.75 9.83 2.54
N ILE A 218 39.41 8.89 3.43
CA ILE A 218 39.59 9.04 4.89
C ILE A 218 41.07 8.97 5.30
N ARG A 219 41.89 8.18 4.60
CA ARG A 219 43.35 8.02 4.82
C ARG A 219 43.74 7.68 6.29
N SER A 220 42.83 7.04 7.03
CA SER A 220 43.04 6.62 8.43
C SER A 220 42.33 5.30 8.70
N ARG A 221 43.09 4.26 9.06
CA ARG A 221 42.54 2.90 9.30
C ARG A 221 41.47 2.89 10.40
N VAL A 222 41.67 3.64 11.48
CA VAL A 222 40.72 3.71 12.60
C VAL A 222 39.43 4.39 12.18
N ARG A 223 39.50 5.56 11.53
CA ARG A 223 38.29 6.28 11.08
C ARG A 223 37.55 5.53 9.98
N THR A 224 38.27 4.82 9.11
CA THR A 224 37.65 3.93 8.12
C THR A 224 36.92 2.77 8.78
N ALA A 225 37.47 2.15 9.83
CA ALA A 225 36.79 1.10 10.57
C ALA A 225 35.52 1.62 11.26
N VAL A 226 35.60 2.79 11.93
CA VAL A 226 34.44 3.44 12.56
C VAL A 226 33.37 3.79 11.51
N PHE A 227 33.77 4.37 10.38
CA PHE A 227 32.86 4.69 9.27
C PHE A 227 32.20 3.42 8.71
N GLY A 228 32.97 2.34 8.50
CA GLY A 228 32.45 1.08 7.99
C GLY A 228 31.43 0.42 8.93
N LEU A 229 31.70 0.42 10.25
CA LEU A 229 30.76 -0.09 11.24
C LEU A 229 29.48 0.76 11.31
N ALA A 230 29.62 2.08 11.34
CA ALA A 230 28.47 2.99 11.35
C ALA A 230 27.65 2.86 10.05
N MET A 231 28.31 2.71 8.90
CA MET A 231 27.64 2.48 7.62
C MET A 231 26.86 1.16 7.63
N ALA A 232 27.45 0.07 8.10
CA ALA A 232 26.76 -1.22 8.21
C ALA A 232 25.53 -1.12 9.14
N ALA A 233 25.65 -0.41 10.27
CA ALA A 233 24.53 -0.17 11.17
C ALA A 233 23.41 0.67 10.54
N VAL A 234 23.76 1.78 9.86
CA VAL A 234 22.79 2.65 9.17
C VAL A 234 22.05 1.90 8.07
N VAL A 235 22.79 1.14 7.23
CA VAL A 235 22.19 0.32 6.18
C VAL A 235 21.31 -0.79 6.78
N GLY A 236 21.77 -1.46 7.84
CA GLY A 236 21.00 -2.50 8.53
C GLY A 236 19.70 -1.98 9.14
N VAL A 237 19.74 -0.82 9.80
CA VAL A 237 18.52 -0.15 10.32
C VAL A 237 17.61 0.26 9.17
N GLY A 238 18.16 0.77 8.07
CA GLY A 238 17.40 1.10 6.86
C GLY A 238 16.63 -0.11 6.33
N MET A 239 17.30 -1.24 6.15
CA MET A 239 16.69 -2.49 5.68
C MET A 239 15.65 -3.05 6.65
N TRP A 240 15.82 -2.81 7.96
CA TRP A 240 14.89 -3.31 8.97
C TRP A 240 13.64 -2.44 9.14
N GLN A 241 13.79 -1.12 9.12
CA GLN A 241 12.69 -0.17 9.38
C GLN A 241 11.91 0.20 8.12
N PHE A 242 12.56 0.21 6.95
CA PHE A 242 11.97 0.72 5.71
C PHE A 242 12.01 -0.39 4.66
N GLN A 243 10.93 -1.17 4.61
CA GLN A 243 10.74 -2.19 3.57
C GLN A 243 10.04 -1.63 2.31
N ASP A 244 9.54 -0.39 2.40
CA ASP A 244 8.89 0.34 1.31
C ASP A 244 9.76 0.34 0.03
N GLN A 245 9.16 0.04 -1.12
CA GLN A 245 9.83 0.04 -2.42
C GLN A 245 9.35 1.22 -3.27
N PRO A 246 10.17 1.75 -4.20
CA PRO A 246 9.76 2.83 -5.09
C PRO A 246 8.66 2.43 -6.08
N TRP A 247 8.46 1.13 -6.29
CA TRP A 247 7.36 0.57 -7.07
C TRP A 247 6.61 -0.44 -6.22
N GLU A 248 5.29 -0.30 -6.17
CA GLU A 248 4.38 -1.22 -5.51
C GLU A 248 3.51 -1.88 -6.59
N GLU A 249 3.00 -3.09 -6.32
CA GLU A 249 2.01 -3.71 -7.19
C GLU A 249 0.78 -2.80 -7.30
N ASP A 250 0.41 -2.47 -8.52
CA ASP A 250 -0.79 -1.69 -8.78
C ASP A 250 -2.00 -2.62 -8.63
N ALA A 251 -2.44 -2.77 -7.38
CA ALA A 251 -3.63 -3.55 -7.04
C ALA A 251 -4.85 -3.08 -7.85
N GLN A 252 -4.91 -1.77 -8.18
CA GLN A 252 -5.94 -1.17 -9.00
C GLN A 252 -5.87 -1.67 -10.45
N ALA A 253 -4.68 -1.76 -11.04
CA ALA A 253 -4.52 -2.23 -12.41
C ALA A 253 -4.51 -3.76 -12.55
N LEU A 254 -4.15 -4.53 -11.51
CA LEU A 254 -4.47 -5.97 -11.44
C LEU A 254 -6.00 -6.17 -11.35
N ALA A 255 -6.69 -5.35 -10.55
CA ALA A 255 -8.14 -5.33 -10.50
C ALA A 255 -8.75 -4.87 -11.84
N ASP A 256 -8.14 -3.92 -12.56
CA ASP A 256 -8.61 -3.46 -13.87
C ASP A 256 -8.34 -4.47 -14.98
N ALA A 257 -7.21 -5.19 -14.95
CA ALA A 257 -6.96 -6.33 -15.83
C ALA A 257 -7.98 -7.46 -15.58
N SER A 258 -8.42 -7.61 -14.32
CA SER A 258 -9.53 -8.50 -13.97
C SER A 258 -10.91 -7.94 -14.37
N ALA A 259 -11.01 -6.62 -14.58
CA ALA A 259 -12.22 -5.90 -14.98
C ALA A 259 -12.36 -5.72 -16.51
N GLN A 260 -11.30 -5.89 -17.30
CA GLN A 260 -11.35 -5.85 -18.78
C GLN A 260 -12.20 -6.97 -19.42
N SER A 261 -12.84 -7.82 -18.61
CA SER A 261 -13.87 -8.78 -19.02
C SER A 261 -15.32 -8.25 -18.86
N ALA A 262 -15.51 -6.97 -18.54
CA ALA A 262 -16.83 -6.32 -18.57
C ALA A 262 -16.73 -4.89 -19.16
N ASP A 263 -17.45 -4.68 -20.27
CA ASP A 263 -17.68 -3.46 -21.07
C ASP A 263 -16.88 -2.18 -20.77
N GLY A 264 -16.24 -1.66 -21.83
CA GLY A 264 -15.28 -0.56 -21.87
C GLY A 264 -15.80 0.85 -21.52
N ALA A 265 -16.43 1.02 -20.37
CA ALA A 265 -16.57 2.31 -19.71
C ALA A 265 -15.37 2.55 -18.76
N PRO A 266 -14.78 3.75 -18.73
CA PRO A 266 -13.79 4.11 -17.71
C PRO A 266 -14.43 3.92 -16.32
N PRO A 267 -13.76 3.22 -15.38
CA PRO A 267 -14.29 3.11 -14.03
C PRO A 267 -14.45 4.51 -13.40
N PRO A 268 -15.55 4.78 -12.67
CA PRO A 268 -15.65 6.00 -11.88
C PRO A 268 -14.50 6.03 -10.86
N GLU A 269 -13.91 7.20 -10.57
CA GLU A 269 -12.85 7.33 -9.55
C GLU A 269 -13.31 6.81 -8.17
N PRO A 270 -12.43 6.18 -7.37
CA PRO A 270 -12.80 5.70 -6.04
C PRO A 270 -13.22 6.87 -5.14
N ALA A 271 -14.33 6.71 -4.43
CA ALA A 271 -14.81 7.75 -3.52
C ALA A 271 -13.83 7.92 -2.35
N HIS A 272 -13.32 9.15 -2.16
CA HIS A 272 -12.32 9.42 -1.13
C HIS A 272 -12.96 9.78 0.22
N LEU A 273 -12.53 9.11 1.29
CA LEU A 273 -12.93 9.45 2.64
C LEU A 273 -12.24 10.75 3.08
N THR A 274 -13.01 11.70 3.62
CA THR A 274 -12.45 12.85 4.35
C THR A 274 -12.47 12.53 5.84
N LEU A 275 -11.32 12.14 6.40
CA LEU A 275 -11.20 11.85 7.84
C LEU A 275 -11.12 13.16 8.63
N SER A 276 -12.27 13.64 9.10
CA SER A 276 -12.39 14.79 9.99
C SER A 276 -12.50 14.34 11.46
N GLN A 277 -12.23 15.25 12.41
CA GLN A 277 -12.45 14.98 13.83
C GLN A 277 -13.91 14.59 14.12
N GLY A 278 -14.88 15.30 13.53
CA GLY A 278 -16.30 15.01 13.72
C GLY A 278 -16.66 13.61 13.25
N LEU A 279 -16.21 13.20 12.05
CA LEU A 279 -16.43 11.84 11.56
C LEU A 279 -15.81 10.78 12.48
N PHE A 280 -14.61 11.04 13.01
CA PHE A 280 -13.97 10.12 13.93
C PHE A 280 -14.81 9.96 15.22
N GLU A 281 -15.26 11.06 15.83
CA GLU A 281 -16.12 11.03 17.03
C GLU A 281 -17.48 10.37 16.75
N ASP A 282 -18.08 10.67 15.59
CA ASP A 282 -19.35 10.10 15.14
C ASP A 282 -19.27 8.57 15.03
N GLN A 283 -18.11 8.02 14.65
CA GLN A 283 -17.92 6.56 14.60
C GLN A 283 -18.04 5.90 15.99
N GLN A 284 -17.62 6.57 17.07
CA GLN A 284 -17.79 6.02 18.41
C GLN A 284 -19.27 6.06 18.86
N LEU A 285 -19.99 7.12 18.51
CA LEU A 285 -21.42 7.22 18.78
C LEU A 285 -22.22 6.20 17.96
N LEU A 286 -21.92 6.08 16.68
CA LEU A 286 -22.55 5.11 15.77
C LEU A 286 -22.34 3.68 16.27
N TRP A 287 -21.14 3.33 16.72
CA TRP A 287 -20.87 2.04 17.34
C TRP A 287 -21.81 1.73 18.51
N GLN A 288 -21.93 2.67 19.46
CA GLN A 288 -22.80 2.51 20.63
C GLN A 288 -24.26 2.31 20.20
N GLN A 289 -24.76 3.14 19.28
CA GLN A 289 -26.13 3.05 18.76
C GLN A 289 -26.42 1.69 18.13
N GLN A 290 -25.51 1.17 17.30
CA GLN A 290 -25.68 -0.11 16.62
C GLN A 290 -25.71 -1.29 17.61
N VAL A 291 -24.82 -1.28 18.62
CA VAL A 291 -24.76 -2.34 19.64
C VAL A 291 -25.97 -2.31 20.60
N GLU A 292 -26.44 -1.12 20.97
CA GLU A 292 -27.62 -0.96 21.82
C GLU A 292 -28.90 -1.42 21.11
N ALA A 293 -28.99 -1.17 19.79
CA ALA A 293 -30.11 -1.56 18.96
C ALA A 293 -30.21 -3.08 18.70
N LEU A 294 -29.18 -3.86 19.02
CA LEU A 294 -29.22 -5.32 18.86
C LEU A 294 -30.30 -5.95 19.75
N ALA A 295 -31.21 -6.68 19.11
CA ALA A 295 -32.24 -7.45 19.79
C ALA A 295 -31.61 -8.63 20.56
N PRO A 296 -32.10 -8.92 21.78
CA PRO A 296 -31.69 -10.11 22.52
C PRO A 296 -32.24 -11.38 21.89
N GLU A 297 -31.70 -12.52 22.34
CA GLU A 297 -32.21 -13.84 22.01
C GLU A 297 -33.70 -13.98 22.39
N ARG A 298 -34.38 -14.91 21.73
CA ARG A 298 -35.76 -15.30 22.04
C ARG A 298 -35.76 -16.68 22.71
N PRO A 299 -36.24 -16.80 23.96
CA PRO A 299 -36.20 -18.07 24.69
C PRO A 299 -36.89 -19.20 23.93
N GLY A 300 -36.16 -20.31 23.73
CA GLY A 300 -36.66 -21.50 23.03
C GLY A 300 -36.73 -21.38 21.51
N VAL A 301 -36.21 -20.29 20.93
CA VAL A 301 -36.11 -20.08 19.48
C VAL A 301 -34.63 -20.02 19.12
N THR A 302 -34.20 -20.84 18.15
CA THR A 302 -32.87 -20.69 17.55
C THR A 302 -32.85 -19.44 16.68
N ASP A 303 -32.22 -18.39 17.18
CA ASP A 303 -32.05 -17.11 16.49
C ASP A 303 -30.85 -17.13 15.55
N VAL A 304 -30.94 -16.31 14.50
CA VAL A 304 -29.83 -16.02 13.59
C VAL A 304 -29.31 -14.63 13.92
N TYR A 305 -28.03 -14.56 14.26
CA TYR A 305 -27.27 -13.33 14.37
C TYR A 305 -26.37 -13.18 13.15
N GLY A 306 -26.33 -11.98 12.56
CA GLY A 306 -25.55 -11.70 11.37
C GLY A 306 -24.38 -10.77 11.64
N LEU A 307 -23.22 -11.08 11.06
CA LEU A 307 -22.07 -10.18 11.00
C LEU A 307 -21.56 -10.06 9.58
N LEU A 308 -21.68 -8.87 9.01
CA LEU A 308 -21.21 -8.56 7.67
C LEU A 308 -19.96 -7.72 7.76
N PHE A 309 -18.95 -8.10 7.00
CA PHE A 309 -17.64 -7.47 7.04
C PHE A 309 -17.11 -7.23 5.63
N ALA A 310 -17.09 -5.96 5.23
CA ALA A 310 -16.57 -5.51 3.94
C ALA A 310 -15.47 -4.45 4.17
N PRO A 311 -14.21 -4.87 4.34
CA PRO A 311 -13.13 -4.00 4.79
C PRO A 311 -12.41 -3.22 3.68
N TYR A 312 -12.75 -3.42 2.41
CA TYR A 312 -12.04 -2.80 1.28
C TYR A 312 -12.91 -1.74 0.61
N ALA A 313 -12.49 -0.48 0.71
CA ALA A 313 -13.31 0.67 0.38
C ALA A 313 -13.35 1.03 -1.11
N ASP A 314 -12.35 0.60 -1.88
CA ASP A 314 -12.11 1.19 -3.20
C ASP A 314 -13.05 0.64 -4.30
N GLU A 315 -13.65 -0.53 -4.09
CA GLU A 315 -14.67 -1.09 -4.98
C GLU A 315 -16.07 -1.18 -4.37
N ASN A 316 -17.02 -0.64 -5.12
CA ASN A 316 -18.44 -0.66 -4.78
C ASN A 316 -19.05 -2.08 -4.67
N VAL A 317 -18.44 -3.09 -5.28
CA VAL A 317 -18.97 -4.45 -5.29
C VAL A 317 -19.08 -5.04 -3.89
N PHE A 318 -18.08 -4.80 -3.03
CA PHE A 318 -18.07 -5.31 -1.65
C PHE A 318 -19.13 -4.64 -0.78
N ARG A 319 -19.35 -3.32 -0.97
CA ARG A 319 -20.49 -2.60 -0.37
C ARG A 319 -21.82 -3.20 -0.81
N ARG A 320 -22.06 -3.30 -2.13
CA ARG A 320 -23.33 -3.82 -2.68
C ARG A 320 -23.61 -5.24 -2.19
N GLU A 321 -22.60 -6.08 -2.21
CA GLU A 321 -22.70 -7.47 -1.82
C GLU A 321 -22.99 -7.63 -0.33
N SER A 322 -22.22 -6.98 0.54
CA SER A 322 -22.47 -7.04 1.99
C SER A 322 -23.83 -6.44 2.36
N SER A 323 -24.26 -5.33 1.75
CA SER A 323 -25.61 -4.79 1.96
C SER A 323 -26.71 -5.75 1.48
N MET A 324 -26.51 -6.43 0.36
CA MET A 324 -27.48 -7.41 -0.16
C MET A 324 -27.61 -8.62 0.78
N VAL A 325 -26.49 -9.14 1.31
CA VAL A 325 -26.52 -10.22 2.30
C VAL A 325 -27.18 -9.75 3.61
N SER A 326 -27.03 -8.48 3.99
CA SER A 326 -27.69 -7.90 5.17
C SER A 326 -29.20 -7.99 5.06
N ALA A 327 -29.73 -7.52 3.92
CA ALA A 327 -31.15 -7.56 3.63
C ALA A 327 -31.64 -9.01 3.61
N LEU A 328 -30.91 -9.92 2.95
CA LEU A 328 -31.26 -11.35 2.90
C LEU A 328 -31.41 -11.96 4.29
N LEU A 329 -30.45 -11.75 5.19
CA LEU A 329 -30.51 -12.32 6.55
C LEU A 329 -31.69 -11.76 7.34
N GLN A 330 -31.91 -10.45 7.26
CA GLN A 330 -33.01 -9.79 7.97
C GLN A 330 -34.38 -10.23 7.45
N GLU A 331 -34.54 -10.34 6.13
CA GLU A 331 -35.83 -10.65 5.49
C GLU A 331 -36.17 -12.15 5.51
N ARG A 332 -35.18 -13.02 5.33
CA ARG A 332 -35.41 -14.46 5.11
C ARG A 332 -34.95 -15.37 6.24
N PHE A 333 -33.99 -14.93 7.03
CA PHE A 333 -33.44 -15.73 8.13
C PHE A 333 -33.92 -15.25 9.50
N ASP A 334 -34.96 -14.41 9.54
CA ASP A 334 -35.58 -13.92 10.78
C ASP A 334 -34.55 -13.23 11.71
N ALA A 335 -33.59 -12.54 11.08
CA ALA A 335 -32.48 -11.85 11.76
C ALA A 335 -32.72 -10.33 11.91
N GLN A 336 -33.95 -9.86 11.73
CA GLN A 336 -34.27 -8.43 11.88
C GLN A 336 -33.85 -7.92 13.28
N GLY A 337 -33.07 -6.84 13.31
CA GLY A 337 -32.52 -6.30 14.57
C GLY A 337 -31.38 -7.12 15.19
N ARG A 338 -30.88 -8.17 14.53
CA ARG A 338 -29.77 -9.04 15.01
C ARG A 338 -28.57 -9.07 14.06
N VAL A 339 -28.44 -8.08 13.18
CA VAL A 339 -27.34 -7.97 12.20
C VAL A 339 -26.48 -6.76 12.52
N LEU A 340 -25.17 -6.97 12.67
CA LEU A 340 -24.16 -5.90 12.60
C LEU A 340 -23.51 -5.89 11.23
N HIS A 341 -23.43 -4.71 10.62
CA HIS A 341 -22.82 -4.52 9.31
C HIS A 341 -21.65 -3.54 9.42
N LEU A 342 -20.44 -4.09 9.35
CA LEU A 342 -19.19 -3.34 9.31
C LEU A 342 -18.78 -3.13 7.85
N LEU A 343 -18.57 -1.88 7.46
CA LEU A 343 -18.33 -1.53 6.07
C LEU A 343 -17.37 -0.34 5.95
N ASN A 344 -16.33 -0.52 5.15
CA ASN A 344 -15.46 0.57 4.70
C ASN A 344 -15.93 1.03 3.33
N HIS A 345 -16.38 2.27 3.23
CA HIS A 345 -16.66 2.98 1.97
C HIS A 345 -16.89 4.46 2.31
N ALA A 346 -16.41 5.39 1.47
CA ALA A 346 -16.52 6.82 1.76
C ALA A 346 -17.98 7.28 1.97
N ASP A 347 -18.89 6.87 1.08
CA ASP A 347 -20.32 7.21 1.18
C ASP A 347 -21.04 6.64 2.41
N THR A 348 -20.49 5.61 3.06
CA THR A 348 -21.15 4.94 4.21
C THR A 348 -20.45 5.20 5.53
N ALA A 349 -19.41 6.04 5.55
CA ALA A 349 -18.61 6.30 6.74
C ALA A 349 -19.40 6.97 7.88
N GLN A 350 -20.59 7.53 7.63
CA GLN A 350 -21.47 8.10 8.67
C GLN A 350 -22.61 7.16 9.07
N THR A 351 -22.84 6.08 8.31
CA THR A 351 -24.01 5.21 8.48
C THR A 351 -23.65 3.80 8.92
N HIS A 352 -22.41 3.36 8.68
CA HIS A 352 -21.92 2.05 9.07
C HIS A 352 -20.64 2.20 9.91
N PRO A 353 -20.48 1.39 10.97
CA PRO A 353 -19.20 1.31 11.66
C PRO A 353 -18.12 0.78 10.71
N TRP A 354 -16.90 1.32 10.83
CA TRP A 354 -15.77 0.88 10.01
C TRP A 354 -15.45 -0.61 10.21
N ALA A 355 -15.22 -1.28 9.09
CA ALA A 355 -14.73 -2.65 9.03
C ALA A 355 -13.21 -2.70 9.25
N THR A 356 -12.82 -2.65 10.53
CA THR A 356 -11.43 -2.87 10.97
C THR A 356 -11.33 -4.19 11.75
N PRO A 357 -10.13 -4.79 11.87
CA PRO A 357 -9.95 -5.99 12.68
C PRO A 357 -10.40 -5.82 14.14
N GLU A 358 -10.17 -4.65 14.74
CA GLU A 358 -10.61 -4.35 16.10
C GLU A 358 -12.13 -4.30 16.21
N ASN A 359 -12.80 -3.67 15.24
CA ASN A 359 -14.26 -3.62 15.23
C ASN A 359 -14.87 -5.00 14.89
N LEU A 360 -14.20 -5.83 14.10
CA LEU A 360 -14.59 -7.23 13.88
C LEU A 360 -14.62 -8.01 15.20
N GLN A 361 -13.54 -7.95 15.99
CA GLN A 361 -13.48 -8.60 17.31
C GLN A 361 -14.58 -8.06 18.26
N ARG A 362 -14.73 -6.72 18.33
CA ARG A 362 -15.76 -6.09 19.17
C ARG A 362 -17.17 -6.47 18.73
N ALA A 363 -17.42 -6.63 17.43
CA ALA A 363 -18.73 -6.97 16.91
C ALA A 363 -19.10 -8.41 17.25
N ILE A 364 -18.15 -9.33 17.14
CA ILE A 364 -18.32 -10.71 17.57
C ILE A 364 -18.66 -10.76 19.07
N ALA A 365 -17.93 -10.00 19.90
CA ALA A 365 -18.20 -9.92 21.34
C ALA A 365 -19.59 -9.32 21.65
N ALA A 366 -19.98 -8.26 20.93
CA ALA A 366 -21.29 -7.61 21.11
C ALA A 366 -22.45 -8.52 20.72
N LEU A 367 -22.33 -9.25 19.61
CA LEU A 367 -23.33 -10.24 19.19
C LEU A 367 -23.40 -11.40 20.19
N ALA A 368 -22.25 -11.94 20.61
CA ALA A 368 -22.18 -13.01 21.61
C ALA A 368 -22.89 -12.65 22.92
N ALA A 369 -22.86 -11.38 23.33
CA ALA A 369 -23.53 -10.90 24.53
C ALA A 369 -25.06 -10.88 24.44
N ARG A 370 -25.62 -10.92 23.22
CA ARG A 370 -27.07 -10.95 22.96
C ARG A 370 -27.59 -12.36 22.66
N MET A 371 -26.71 -13.26 22.21
CA MET A 371 -27.01 -14.64 21.82
C MET A 371 -27.18 -15.60 23.00
N ASP A 372 -28.05 -16.60 22.83
CA ASP A 372 -27.89 -17.89 23.46
C ASP A 372 -26.79 -18.67 22.71
N ARG A 373 -25.56 -18.62 23.23
CA ARG A 373 -24.38 -19.21 22.59
C ARG A 373 -24.45 -20.73 22.39
N GLU A 374 -25.37 -21.43 23.08
CA GLU A 374 -25.57 -22.87 22.91
C GLU A 374 -26.44 -23.19 21.70
N HIS A 375 -27.50 -22.40 21.48
CA HIS A 375 -28.56 -22.73 20.53
C HIS A 375 -28.58 -21.83 19.29
N ASP A 376 -28.19 -20.55 19.42
CA ASP A 376 -28.23 -19.58 18.33
C ASP A 376 -27.10 -19.78 17.34
N VAL A 377 -27.30 -19.29 16.10
CA VAL A 377 -26.34 -19.40 15.01
C VAL A 377 -25.80 -18.01 14.67
N LEU A 378 -24.47 -17.86 14.66
CA LEU A 378 -23.81 -16.69 14.10
C LEU A 378 -23.46 -16.94 12.63
N VAL A 379 -24.04 -16.13 11.74
CA VAL A 379 -23.72 -16.10 10.31
C VAL A 379 -22.76 -14.94 10.05
N ILE A 380 -21.56 -15.25 9.56
CA ILE A 380 -20.53 -14.27 9.21
C ILE A 380 -20.34 -14.29 7.70
N TYR A 381 -20.49 -13.12 7.07
CA TYR A 381 -20.21 -12.94 5.65
C TYR A 381 -19.10 -11.91 5.47
N MET A 382 -17.98 -12.35 4.90
CA MET A 382 -16.81 -11.52 4.63
C MET A 382 -16.62 -11.39 3.13
N THR A 383 -16.46 -10.17 2.63
CA THR A 383 -16.23 -9.92 1.20
C THR A 383 -15.15 -8.86 0.99
N SER A 384 -14.13 -9.22 0.22
CA SER A 384 -12.98 -8.36 -0.11
C SER A 384 -12.10 -9.03 -1.18
N HIS A 385 -10.98 -8.40 -1.53
CA HIS A 385 -9.86 -9.10 -2.16
C HIS A 385 -9.17 -10.05 -1.18
N GLY A 386 -8.56 -11.10 -1.71
CA GLY A 386 -7.78 -12.07 -0.94
C GLY A 386 -6.38 -12.24 -1.52
N ALA A 387 -5.41 -12.46 -0.65
CA ALA A 387 -4.01 -12.66 -1.02
C ALA A 387 -3.59 -14.14 -0.93
N ARG A 388 -2.47 -14.51 -1.57
CA ARG A 388 -1.96 -15.90 -1.60
C ARG A 388 -1.54 -16.43 -0.23
N ASN A 389 -1.28 -15.54 0.73
CA ASN A 389 -1.07 -15.87 2.15
C ASN A 389 -2.40 -16.00 2.92
N HIS A 390 -3.53 -16.02 2.21
CA HIS A 390 -4.90 -16.11 2.73
C HIS A 390 -5.38 -14.92 3.54
N GLU A 391 -4.68 -13.79 3.49
CA GLU A 391 -5.15 -12.55 4.12
C GLU A 391 -6.31 -11.94 3.33
N LEU A 392 -7.31 -11.44 4.06
CA LEU A 392 -8.39 -10.63 3.52
C LEU A 392 -7.92 -9.17 3.51
N ALA A 393 -7.82 -8.59 2.32
CA ALA A 393 -7.37 -7.22 2.15
C ALA A 393 -8.33 -6.24 2.84
N ALA A 394 -7.79 -5.16 3.39
CA ALA A 394 -8.56 -4.07 3.99
C ALA A 394 -8.01 -2.73 3.50
N SER A 395 -8.88 -1.79 3.16
CA SER A 395 -8.50 -0.44 2.75
C SER A 395 -9.59 0.56 3.15
N HIS A 396 -9.19 1.71 3.69
CA HIS A 396 -10.10 2.85 3.89
C HIS A 396 -9.36 4.19 3.98
N TRP A 397 -8.50 4.48 3.01
CA TRP A 397 -7.67 5.69 3.02
C TRP A 397 -8.48 6.97 3.32
N PRO A 398 -8.03 7.86 4.24
CA PRO A 398 -6.73 7.89 4.91
C PRO A 398 -6.62 7.10 6.23
N LEU A 399 -7.64 6.33 6.60
CA LEU A 399 -7.55 5.42 7.73
C LEU A 399 -6.65 4.23 7.35
N GLU A 400 -5.59 4.00 8.12
CA GLU A 400 -4.77 2.80 8.00
C GLU A 400 -5.53 1.62 8.61
N VAL A 401 -5.78 0.58 7.82
CA VAL A 401 -6.51 -0.61 8.25
C VAL A 401 -5.67 -1.85 7.91
N PRO A 402 -5.25 -2.65 8.89
CA PRO A 402 -4.53 -3.88 8.63
C PRO A 402 -5.46 -4.94 7.98
N PRO A 403 -4.91 -5.85 7.16
CA PRO A 403 -5.65 -6.99 6.64
C PRO A 403 -6.12 -7.92 7.78
N VAL A 404 -7.08 -8.80 7.49
CA VAL A 404 -7.60 -9.79 8.44
C VAL A 404 -7.12 -11.18 8.05
N THR A 405 -6.62 -11.95 9.03
CA THR A 405 -6.24 -13.35 8.83
C THR A 405 -7.30 -14.31 9.39
N PRO A 406 -7.35 -15.58 8.92
CA PRO A 406 -8.26 -16.58 9.47
C PRO A 406 -8.01 -16.87 10.96
N GLU A 407 -6.77 -16.78 11.44
CA GLU A 407 -6.41 -16.97 12.85
C GLU A 407 -6.98 -15.87 13.75
N MET A 408 -7.00 -14.62 13.26
CA MET A 408 -7.59 -13.50 14.00
C MET A 408 -9.09 -13.72 14.19
N LEU A 409 -9.81 -14.12 13.13
CA LEU A 409 -11.23 -14.45 13.23
C LEU A 409 -11.46 -15.64 14.16
N ARG A 410 -10.63 -16.68 14.05
CA ARG A 410 -10.71 -17.87 14.91
C ARG A 410 -10.59 -17.49 16.39
N ALA A 411 -9.58 -16.70 16.73
CA ALA A 411 -9.33 -16.24 18.09
C ALA A 411 -10.51 -15.43 18.64
N ALA A 412 -11.05 -14.48 17.86
CA ALA A 412 -12.18 -13.66 18.27
C ALA A 412 -13.45 -14.49 18.53
N LEU A 413 -13.72 -15.51 17.69
CA LEU A 413 -14.87 -16.38 17.86
C LEU A 413 -14.77 -17.30 19.08
N ASP A 414 -13.57 -17.83 19.33
CA ASP A 414 -13.30 -18.69 20.48
C ASP A 414 -13.34 -17.90 21.79
N GLU A 415 -12.75 -16.70 21.82
CA GLU A 415 -12.79 -15.79 22.97
C GLU A 415 -14.22 -15.39 23.34
N ALA A 416 -15.07 -15.11 22.33
CA ALA A 416 -16.47 -14.77 22.53
C ALA A 416 -17.37 -15.98 22.89
N GLY A 417 -16.83 -17.20 22.82
CA GLY A 417 -17.55 -18.44 23.13
C GLY A 417 -18.64 -18.80 22.12
N ILE A 418 -18.55 -18.34 20.86
CA ILE A 418 -19.54 -18.66 19.82
C ILE A 418 -19.39 -20.13 19.43
N ARG A 419 -20.45 -20.94 19.55
CA ARG A 419 -20.38 -22.36 19.18
C ARG A 419 -20.83 -22.62 17.75
N ASN A 420 -22.07 -22.24 17.42
CA ASN A 420 -22.67 -22.54 16.13
C ASN A 420 -22.36 -21.42 15.14
N ARG A 421 -21.58 -21.76 14.10
CA ARG A 421 -20.99 -20.78 13.17
C ARG A 421 -21.32 -21.16 11.73
N VAL A 422 -21.78 -20.19 10.95
CA VAL A 422 -21.85 -20.26 9.48
C VAL A 422 -20.95 -19.15 8.96
N ILE A 423 -19.82 -19.50 8.35
CA ILE A 423 -18.82 -18.53 7.88
C ILE A 423 -18.73 -18.63 6.36
N ALA A 424 -18.90 -17.51 5.68
CA ALA A 424 -18.78 -17.41 4.24
C ALA A 424 -17.75 -16.34 3.88
N VAL A 425 -16.72 -16.74 3.12
CA VAL A 425 -15.61 -15.86 2.71
C VAL A 425 -15.61 -15.71 1.19
N SER A 426 -16.00 -14.53 0.73
CA SER A 426 -16.02 -14.12 -0.67
C SER A 426 -14.72 -13.39 -1.02
N ALA A 427 -13.67 -14.16 -1.34
CA ALA A 427 -12.35 -13.63 -1.70
C ALA A 427 -11.51 -14.64 -2.52
N CYS A 428 -10.48 -14.15 -3.20
CA CYS A 428 -9.45 -14.99 -3.83
C CYS A 428 -8.69 -15.81 -2.76
N PHE A 429 -8.26 -17.03 -3.12
CA PHE A 429 -7.50 -17.93 -2.22
C PHE A 429 -8.23 -18.27 -0.90
N SER A 430 -9.55 -18.05 -0.83
CA SER A 430 -10.34 -18.15 0.40
C SER A 430 -10.42 -19.57 0.96
N GLY A 431 -10.12 -20.62 0.19
CA GLY A 431 -10.01 -22.00 0.68
C GLY A 431 -9.00 -22.16 1.83
N GLY A 432 -8.01 -21.27 1.92
CA GLY A 432 -7.07 -21.22 3.05
C GLY A 432 -7.70 -20.88 4.40
N TRP A 433 -8.95 -20.40 4.42
CA TRP A 433 -9.69 -20.09 5.65
C TRP A 433 -10.35 -21.32 6.29
N ILE A 434 -10.47 -22.44 5.55
CA ILE A 434 -11.22 -23.61 6.02
C ILE A 434 -10.54 -24.29 7.21
N GLU A 435 -9.25 -24.58 7.10
CA GLU A 435 -8.53 -25.37 8.12
C GLU A 435 -8.42 -24.63 9.47
N PRO A 436 -8.04 -23.33 9.53
CA PRO A 436 -7.94 -22.62 10.80
C PRO A 436 -9.29 -22.44 11.52
N LEU A 437 -10.38 -22.32 10.76
CA LEU A 437 -11.73 -22.07 11.30
C LEU A 437 -12.55 -23.34 11.54
N ALA A 438 -12.08 -24.51 11.08
CA ALA A 438 -12.82 -25.75 11.19
C ALA A 438 -13.06 -26.18 12.65
N THR A 439 -14.33 -26.40 13.00
CA THR A 439 -14.75 -27.05 14.26
C THR A 439 -15.94 -27.99 13.99
N ASP A 440 -16.30 -28.86 14.93
CA ASP A 440 -17.47 -29.73 14.75
C ASP A 440 -18.80 -28.97 14.62
N SER A 441 -18.84 -27.73 15.10
CA SER A 441 -20.01 -26.84 15.12
C SER A 441 -19.92 -25.69 14.10
N THR A 442 -19.03 -25.79 13.11
CA THR A 442 -18.86 -24.75 12.07
C THR A 442 -19.16 -25.28 10.67
N LEU A 443 -19.96 -24.51 9.92
CA LEU A 443 -20.07 -24.60 8.47
C LEU A 443 -19.25 -23.45 7.85
N ILE A 444 -18.39 -23.78 6.87
CA ILE A 444 -17.54 -22.81 6.16
C ILE A 444 -17.80 -22.92 4.66
N MET A 445 -18.02 -21.80 3.98
CA MET A 445 -18.12 -21.70 2.52
C MET A 445 -17.09 -20.69 2.00
N THR A 446 -16.40 -21.04 0.92
CA THR A 446 -15.38 -20.17 0.32
C THR A 446 -15.67 -19.97 -1.16
N ALA A 447 -15.41 -18.76 -1.67
CA ALA A 447 -15.60 -18.42 -3.08
C ALA A 447 -14.58 -19.08 -4.00
N ALA A 448 -13.43 -19.49 -3.48
CA ALA A 448 -12.40 -20.22 -4.20
C ALA A 448 -11.71 -21.25 -3.29
N ASP A 449 -10.91 -22.14 -3.88
CA ASP A 449 -9.94 -22.95 -3.14
C ASP A 449 -8.72 -22.10 -2.70
N ALA A 450 -7.76 -22.73 -2.01
CA ALA A 450 -6.59 -22.03 -1.45
C ALA A 450 -5.57 -21.55 -2.51
N THR A 451 -5.70 -21.98 -3.77
CA THR A 451 -4.71 -21.79 -4.83
C THR A 451 -5.22 -21.00 -6.03
N HIS A 452 -6.53 -20.76 -6.13
CA HIS A 452 -7.18 -20.06 -7.23
C HIS A 452 -7.79 -18.71 -6.82
N THR A 453 -7.99 -17.86 -7.81
CA THR A 453 -8.67 -16.57 -7.67
C THR A 453 -10.19 -16.75 -7.77
N SER A 454 -10.95 -15.83 -7.14
CA SER A 454 -12.41 -15.75 -7.30
C SER A 454 -12.80 -14.67 -8.33
N TYR A 455 -14.05 -14.70 -8.81
CA TYR A 455 -14.49 -13.88 -9.94
C TYR A 455 -15.58 -12.87 -9.58
N GLY A 456 -15.66 -11.79 -10.38
CA GLY A 456 -16.71 -10.77 -10.28
C GLY A 456 -16.46 -9.67 -9.24
N CYS A 457 -15.21 -9.45 -8.80
CA CYS A 457 -14.83 -8.36 -7.89
C CYS A 457 -14.44 -7.04 -8.60
N GLY A 458 -14.70 -6.92 -9.92
CA GLY A 458 -14.34 -5.73 -10.68
C GLY A 458 -15.19 -4.50 -10.32
N ARG A 459 -14.68 -3.29 -10.61
CA ARG A 459 -15.35 -2.00 -10.30
C ARG A 459 -16.76 -1.89 -10.89
N LEU A 460 -16.97 -2.45 -12.08
CA LEU A 460 -18.25 -2.47 -12.80
C LEU A 460 -19.14 -3.67 -12.41
N SER A 461 -18.61 -4.65 -11.68
CA SER A 461 -19.36 -5.84 -11.29
C SER A 461 -20.38 -5.49 -10.22
N GLU A 462 -21.66 -5.72 -10.48
CA GLU A 462 -22.72 -5.46 -9.51
C GLU A 462 -22.55 -6.31 -8.22
N LEU A 463 -22.22 -7.59 -8.38
CA LEU A 463 -21.97 -8.58 -7.32
C LEU A 463 -20.87 -9.54 -7.77
N THR A 464 -20.15 -10.15 -6.82
CA THR A 464 -19.23 -11.26 -7.15
C THR A 464 -20.02 -12.47 -7.64
N PHE A 465 -19.36 -13.38 -8.37
CA PHE A 465 -20.06 -14.57 -8.87
C PHE A 465 -20.53 -15.47 -7.73
N PHE A 466 -19.73 -15.58 -6.67
CA PHE A 466 -20.06 -16.33 -5.47
C PHE A 466 -21.23 -15.71 -4.71
N GLY A 467 -21.15 -14.42 -4.35
CA GLY A 467 -22.23 -13.74 -3.63
C GLY A 467 -23.52 -13.68 -4.44
N ARG A 468 -23.44 -13.51 -5.76
CA ARG A 468 -24.59 -13.60 -6.65
C ARG A 468 -25.21 -14.99 -6.63
N ALA A 469 -24.42 -16.04 -6.86
CA ALA A 469 -24.95 -17.39 -6.98
C ALA A 469 -25.51 -17.88 -5.62
N VAL A 470 -24.69 -17.88 -4.56
CA VAL A 470 -25.09 -18.44 -3.26
C VAL A 470 -26.18 -17.60 -2.59
N PHE A 471 -25.94 -16.30 -2.42
CA PHE A 471 -26.78 -15.46 -1.56
C PHE A 471 -27.92 -14.77 -2.31
N HIS A 472 -27.62 -14.15 -3.46
CA HIS A 472 -28.65 -13.44 -4.20
C HIS A 472 -29.65 -14.38 -4.90
N GLU A 473 -29.19 -15.52 -5.42
CA GLU A 473 -30.03 -16.43 -6.22
C GLU A 473 -30.51 -17.65 -5.42
N GLN A 474 -29.59 -18.44 -4.85
CA GLN A 474 -29.96 -19.73 -4.26
C GLN A 474 -30.59 -19.62 -2.86
N LEU A 475 -30.05 -18.79 -1.95
CA LEU A 475 -30.63 -18.59 -0.61
C LEU A 475 -31.96 -17.81 -0.61
N ARG A 476 -32.39 -17.28 -1.76
CA ARG A 476 -33.76 -16.77 -1.95
C ARG A 476 -34.76 -17.88 -2.28
N GLN A 477 -34.30 -19.09 -2.59
CA GLN A 477 -35.13 -20.22 -2.96
C GLN A 477 -35.17 -21.31 -1.87
N THR A 478 -34.16 -21.35 -1.00
CA THR A 478 -34.05 -22.29 0.12
C THR A 478 -33.47 -21.60 1.35
N HIS A 479 -33.79 -22.11 2.55
CA HIS A 479 -33.13 -21.71 3.80
C HIS A 479 -31.92 -22.60 4.14
N SER A 480 -31.60 -23.58 3.29
CA SER A 480 -30.47 -24.49 3.47
C SER A 480 -29.18 -23.94 2.84
N PHE A 481 -28.18 -23.62 3.66
CA PHE A 481 -26.86 -23.18 3.18
C PHE A 481 -26.17 -24.24 2.31
N THR A 482 -26.26 -25.52 2.70
CA THR A 482 -25.64 -26.62 1.95
C THR A 482 -26.32 -26.86 0.60
N GLU A 483 -27.64 -26.76 0.55
CA GLU A 483 -28.38 -26.90 -0.72
C GLU A 483 -28.10 -25.71 -1.64
N ALA A 484 -28.12 -24.49 -1.09
CA ALA A 484 -27.83 -23.29 -1.84
C ALA A 484 -26.42 -23.30 -2.44
N PHE A 485 -25.43 -23.71 -1.65
CA PHE A 485 -24.05 -23.86 -2.12
C PHE A 485 -23.96 -24.90 -3.24
N ALA A 486 -24.54 -26.09 -3.06
CA ALA A 486 -24.51 -27.16 -4.04
C ALA A 486 -25.13 -26.74 -5.39
N LYS A 487 -26.22 -25.95 -5.37
CA LYS A 487 -26.83 -25.39 -6.58
C LYS A 487 -26.04 -24.24 -7.19
N ALA A 488 -25.31 -23.48 -6.38
CA ALA A 488 -24.52 -22.33 -6.82
C ALA A 488 -23.24 -22.75 -7.57
N VAL A 489 -22.55 -23.80 -7.15
CA VAL A 489 -21.28 -24.27 -7.76
C VAL A 489 -21.36 -24.42 -9.29
N PRO A 490 -22.32 -25.15 -9.88
CA PRO A 490 -22.40 -25.28 -11.33
C PRO A 490 -22.69 -23.94 -12.04
N LEU A 491 -23.44 -23.03 -11.41
CA LEU A 491 -23.70 -21.69 -11.95
C LEU A 491 -22.44 -20.82 -11.94
N ILE A 492 -21.65 -20.89 -10.86
CA ILE A 492 -20.36 -20.20 -10.77
C ILE A 492 -19.43 -20.72 -11.86
N GLN A 493 -19.31 -22.04 -11.99
CA GLN A 493 -18.46 -22.65 -13.03
C GLN A 493 -18.85 -22.20 -14.43
N GLN A 494 -20.14 -22.20 -14.74
CA GLN A 494 -20.64 -21.73 -16.04
C GLN A 494 -20.24 -20.27 -16.29
N ARG A 495 -20.50 -19.38 -15.34
CA ARG A 495 -20.18 -17.95 -15.46
C ARG A 495 -18.69 -17.70 -15.61
N GLU A 496 -17.85 -18.45 -14.89
CA GLU A 496 -16.40 -18.33 -14.98
C GLU A 496 -15.87 -18.78 -16.34
N VAL A 497 -16.43 -19.86 -16.91
CA VAL A 497 -16.13 -20.31 -18.28
C VAL A 497 -16.56 -19.25 -19.30
N GLU A 498 -17.75 -18.67 -19.14
CA GLU A 498 -18.25 -17.60 -20.02
C GLU A 498 -17.42 -16.31 -19.90
N ALA A 499 -16.89 -16.01 -18.72
CA ALA A 499 -16.01 -14.87 -18.48
C ALA A 499 -14.57 -15.05 -19.02
N GLY A 500 -14.14 -16.30 -19.29
CA GLY A 500 -12.96 -16.59 -20.10
C GLY A 500 -11.59 -16.22 -19.51
N LYS A 501 -11.41 -16.19 -18.18
CA LYS A 501 -10.07 -15.95 -17.60
C LYS A 501 -9.17 -17.19 -17.70
N ALA A 502 -7.86 -16.94 -17.75
CA ALA A 502 -6.83 -17.97 -17.89
C ALA A 502 -6.56 -18.79 -16.60
N ASP A 503 -6.98 -18.27 -15.44
CA ASP A 503 -6.64 -18.84 -14.13
C ASP A 503 -7.48 -20.07 -13.74
N GLY A 504 -8.42 -20.50 -14.59
CA GLY A 504 -9.24 -21.69 -14.36
C GLY A 504 -10.41 -21.48 -13.40
N PHE A 505 -11.09 -22.57 -13.07
CA PHE A 505 -12.26 -22.58 -12.17
C PHE A 505 -11.83 -22.26 -10.74
N SER A 506 -12.56 -21.39 -10.05
CA SER A 506 -12.29 -21.00 -8.66
C SER A 506 -12.37 -22.15 -7.67
N ASN A 507 -13.07 -23.24 -8.02
CA ASN A 507 -13.34 -24.39 -7.16
C ASN A 507 -13.90 -23.99 -5.77
N PRO A 508 -15.08 -23.33 -5.68
CA PRO A 508 -15.68 -22.97 -4.40
C PRO A 508 -15.76 -24.21 -3.48
N GLN A 509 -15.42 -24.05 -2.21
CA GLN A 509 -15.37 -25.15 -1.25
C GLN A 509 -16.39 -24.96 -0.11
N ILE A 510 -16.88 -26.09 0.42
CA ILE A 510 -17.73 -26.12 1.60
C ILE A 510 -17.24 -27.19 2.58
N ARG A 511 -17.20 -26.84 3.86
CA ARG A 511 -16.87 -27.77 4.95
C ARG A 511 -17.93 -27.67 6.04
N VAL A 512 -18.59 -28.78 6.33
CA VAL A 512 -19.70 -28.85 7.29
C VAL A 512 -19.30 -29.69 8.50
N GLY A 513 -19.37 -29.10 9.68
CA GLY A 513 -19.15 -29.83 10.93
C GLY A 513 -20.33 -30.76 11.27
N PRO A 514 -20.07 -31.93 11.89
CA PRO A 514 -21.13 -32.86 12.23
C PRO A 514 -22.15 -32.30 13.23
N GLN A 515 -21.74 -31.44 14.17
CA GLN A 515 -22.62 -30.90 15.22
C GLN A 515 -23.46 -29.70 14.76
N ILE A 516 -23.02 -28.95 13.74
CA ILE A 516 -23.82 -27.83 13.20
C ILE A 516 -24.98 -28.30 12.30
N THR A 517 -24.85 -29.49 11.71
CA THR A 517 -25.85 -30.05 10.79
C THR A 517 -27.27 -30.12 11.39
N PRO A 518 -27.50 -30.76 12.57
CA PRO A 518 -28.84 -30.82 13.16
C PRO A 518 -29.39 -29.44 13.54
N VAL A 519 -28.52 -28.50 13.96
CA VAL A 519 -28.92 -27.12 14.29
C VAL A 519 -29.46 -26.40 13.05
N LEU A 520 -28.74 -26.48 11.92
CA LEU A 520 -29.17 -25.85 10.68
C LEU A 520 -30.43 -26.49 10.08
N GLN A 521 -30.59 -27.82 10.22
CA GLN A 521 -31.81 -28.50 9.79
C GLN A 521 -33.04 -28.06 10.61
N ALA A 522 -32.89 -27.93 11.92
CA ALA A 522 -33.97 -27.43 12.79
C ALA A 522 -34.31 -25.96 12.46
N LEU A 523 -33.29 -25.12 12.22
CA LEU A 523 -33.47 -23.74 11.78
C LEU A 523 -34.22 -23.66 10.45
N GLU A 524 -33.84 -24.46 9.46
CA GLU A 524 -34.50 -24.53 8.15
C GLU A 524 -35.99 -24.88 8.29
N GLN A 525 -36.32 -25.92 9.06
CA GLN A 525 -37.70 -26.33 9.32
C GLN A 525 -38.52 -25.21 9.99
N ARG A 526 -37.93 -24.52 10.96
CA ARG A 526 -38.55 -23.37 11.63
C ARG A 526 -38.87 -22.25 10.65
N LEU A 527 -37.89 -21.84 9.84
CA LEU A 527 -38.06 -20.76 8.85
C LEU A 527 -39.09 -21.12 7.77
N GLN A 528 -39.12 -22.38 7.33
CA GLN A 528 -40.12 -22.88 6.39
C GLN A 528 -41.55 -22.81 6.97
N ALA A 529 -41.72 -23.17 8.25
CA ALA A 529 -43.00 -23.09 8.94
C ALA A 529 -43.48 -21.64 9.09
N LEU A 530 -42.58 -20.71 9.42
CA LEU A 530 -42.89 -19.27 9.48
C LEU A 530 -43.36 -18.72 8.13
N ALA A 531 -42.65 -19.06 7.04
CA ALA A 531 -43.04 -18.62 5.70
C ALA A 531 -44.41 -19.15 5.28
N THR A 532 -44.72 -20.42 5.61
CA THR A 532 -46.01 -21.05 5.30
C THR A 532 -47.16 -20.41 6.08
N ASN A 533 -46.94 -20.08 7.36
CA ASN A 533 -47.96 -19.41 8.18
C ASN A 533 -48.24 -17.99 7.70
N ALA A 534 -47.20 -17.23 7.32
CA ALA A 534 -47.37 -15.88 6.78
C ALA A 534 -48.18 -15.86 5.47
N THR A 535 -48.03 -16.87 4.59
CA THR A 535 -48.84 -17.00 3.38
C THR A 535 -50.31 -17.35 3.65
N ASN A 536 -50.60 -18.05 4.76
CA ASN A 536 -51.95 -18.46 5.11
C ASN A 536 -52.75 -17.34 5.81
N GLU A 537 -52.08 -16.32 6.37
CA GLU A 537 -52.72 -15.20 7.07
C GLU A 537 -53.10 -14.02 6.16
N ILE A 538 -52.73 -14.02 4.87
CA ILE A 538 -53.21 -13.03 3.89
C ILE A 538 -54.63 -13.41 3.43
N PRO A 539 -55.69 -12.66 3.76
CA PRO A 539 -57.03 -12.98 3.29
C PRO A 539 -57.11 -12.78 1.78
N ALA A 540 -57.56 -13.81 1.06
CA ALA A 540 -57.88 -13.73 -0.36
C ALA A 540 -59.04 -12.74 -0.57
N VAL A 541 -58.73 -11.46 -0.80
CA VAL A 541 -59.69 -10.47 -1.26
C VAL A 541 -59.40 -10.15 -2.73
N ALA A 542 -60.45 -10.40 -3.53
CA ALA A 542 -60.67 -9.96 -4.91
C ALA A 542 -59.96 -10.74 -6.03
N ALA A 543 -60.50 -11.91 -6.35
CA ALA A 543 -60.67 -12.35 -7.73
C ALA A 543 -62.17 -12.44 -8.03
N ASP A 544 -62.81 -11.31 -8.34
CA ASP A 544 -64.06 -11.34 -9.10
C ASP A 544 -64.21 -10.06 -9.96
N THR A 545 -64.32 -10.30 -11.26
CA THR A 545 -64.94 -9.51 -12.36
C THR A 545 -64.61 -8.02 -12.58
N ALA A 546 -63.86 -7.73 -13.66
CA ALA A 546 -64.40 -7.09 -14.88
C ALA A 546 -63.27 -6.71 -15.87
N GLU A 547 -63.33 -7.26 -17.09
CA GLU A 547 -62.59 -6.78 -18.28
C GLU A 547 -63.01 -5.34 -18.65
N PRO A 548 -62.11 -4.48 -19.17
CA PRO A 548 -62.50 -3.33 -19.96
C PRO A 548 -62.35 -3.62 -21.45
N ALA A 549 -63.47 -3.58 -22.16
CA ALA A 549 -63.54 -3.56 -23.62
C ALA A 549 -63.01 -2.22 -24.18
N LEU A 550 -62.27 -2.31 -25.29
CA LEU A 550 -61.86 -1.18 -26.13
C LEU A 550 -63.08 -0.40 -26.67
N ALA A 551 -63.03 0.94 -26.59
CA ALA A 551 -63.74 1.82 -27.52
C ALA A 551 -62.99 3.14 -27.72
N THR A 552 -62.46 3.31 -28.93
CA THR A 552 -61.98 4.56 -29.54
C THR A 552 -63.15 5.44 -29.99
N ALA A 553 -63.17 6.74 -29.64
CA ALA A 553 -63.67 7.84 -30.50
C ALA A 553 -63.43 9.27 -29.91
N ALA A 554 -62.55 10.02 -30.59
CA ALA A 554 -62.63 11.43 -31.03
C ALA A 554 -62.91 12.63 -30.09
N ALA A 555 -61.91 13.53 -30.00
CA ALA A 555 -61.86 14.99 -30.23
C ALA A 555 -63.07 15.88 -29.82
N THR A 556 -62.95 16.97 -29.06
CA THR A 556 -62.26 18.26 -29.37
C THR A 556 -62.29 19.22 -28.13
N PRO A 557 -61.61 20.40 -28.13
CA PRO A 557 -60.91 20.96 -26.95
C PRO A 557 -61.56 22.21 -26.33
N SER A 558 -61.06 22.66 -25.18
CA SER A 558 -61.20 24.05 -24.73
C SER A 558 -59.91 24.59 -24.11
N ALA A 559 -59.58 25.81 -24.52
CA ALA A 559 -58.36 26.55 -24.24
C ALA A 559 -58.44 27.36 -22.94
N ALA A 560 -57.28 27.59 -22.31
CA ALA A 560 -56.77 28.90 -21.85
C ALA A 560 -55.70 28.69 -20.77
N GLY A 561 -54.44 29.00 -21.10
CA GLY A 561 -53.48 29.53 -20.12
C GLY A 561 -53.48 31.07 -20.19
N PRO A 562 -52.46 31.76 -19.67
CA PRO A 562 -51.51 31.41 -18.60
C PRO A 562 -51.41 32.54 -17.54
N THR A 563 -50.58 32.40 -16.51
CA THR A 563 -49.73 33.50 -16.03
C THR A 563 -48.65 32.98 -15.09
N ALA A 564 -47.44 33.49 -15.31
CA ALA A 564 -46.24 33.21 -14.54
C ALA A 564 -45.86 34.43 -13.69
N ARG A 565 -44.99 34.16 -12.69
CA ARG A 565 -44.01 35.05 -12.06
C ARG A 565 -44.48 36.02 -10.95
N PRO A 566 -43.57 36.53 -10.10
CA PRO A 566 -42.08 36.61 -10.19
C PRO A 566 -41.30 35.40 -9.68
#